data_AF-A0A3R7DI18-F1
#
_entry.id   AF-A0A3R7DI18-F1
#
_cell.length_a   1.000
_cell.length_b   1.000
_cell.length_c   1.000
_cell.angle_alpha   90.00
_cell.angle_beta   90.00
_cell.angle_gamma   90.00
#
_symmetry.space_group_name_H-M   'P 1'
#
loop_
_entity.id
_entity.type
_entity.pdbx_description
1 polymer ?
#
loop_
_entity_poly.entity_id
_entity_poly.type
_entity_poly.pdbx_seq_one_letter_code
_entity_poly.pdbx_strand_id
1 'polypeptide(L)'
;MWIRLPFWAFFLVVSYLYFVPIFRPLRFFLPFALFMFFGWTLPHTFFTACFLAVVFYLLLGIKELTFIERFTAYQVLELLLLFLTSWYFFETARSIDSGMSFFASLAPAAVFFFLTWNLSRRPELGGRLSVSREEKLRTFLEIGVASFILWQLALVLLFVPLGTFERSGLFLITNFFFVEILFSRGRGVLTRPRLLFNFSLVFIFVVGILAAAEWSV
;
A
#
# COMPACT_ATOMS: atom_id res chain seq x y z
N MET A 1 -2.70 0.13 -24.41
CA MET A 1 -2.79 -1.30 -24.81
C MET A 1 -3.95 -2.03 -24.12
N TRP A 2 -4.17 -1.86 -22.81
CA TRP A 2 -5.25 -2.53 -22.05
C TRP A 2 -6.70 -2.23 -22.46
N ILE A 3 -6.99 -1.02 -22.94
CA ILE A 3 -8.36 -0.60 -23.29
C ILE A 3 -8.96 -1.44 -24.42
N ARG A 4 -8.12 -2.09 -25.24
CA ARG A 4 -8.55 -2.86 -26.43
C ARG A 4 -8.26 -4.36 -26.36
N LEU A 5 -7.52 -4.82 -25.34
CA LEU A 5 -7.21 -6.24 -25.16
C LEU A 5 -8.22 -6.84 -24.18
N PRO A 6 -8.84 -7.98 -24.50
CA PRO A 6 -9.67 -8.67 -23.53
C PRO A 6 -8.83 -9.11 -22.33
N PHE A 7 -9.41 -9.08 -21.12
CA PHE A 7 -8.67 -9.30 -19.87
C PHE A 7 -7.87 -10.61 -19.87
N TRP A 8 -8.37 -11.67 -20.50
CA TRP A 8 -7.65 -12.95 -20.58
C TRP A 8 -6.31 -12.83 -21.33
N ALA A 9 -6.25 -12.03 -22.40
CA ALA A 9 -5.03 -11.81 -23.17
C ALA A 9 -4.04 -10.96 -22.36
N PHE A 10 -4.56 -9.95 -21.67
CA PHE A 10 -3.79 -9.16 -20.72
C PHE A 10 -3.19 -10.04 -19.60
N PHE A 11 -4.03 -10.88 -18.97
CA PHE A 11 -3.64 -11.81 -17.92
C PHE A 11 -2.51 -12.73 -18.37
N LEU A 12 -2.64 -13.32 -19.57
CA LEU A 12 -1.62 -14.18 -20.13
C LEU A 12 -0.31 -13.44 -20.38
N VAL A 13 -0.34 -12.25 -20.97
CA VAL A 13 0.87 -11.46 -21.24
C VAL A 13 1.58 -11.09 -19.94
N VAL A 14 0.85 -10.58 -18.95
CA VAL A 14 1.45 -10.17 -17.68
C VAL A 14 1.92 -11.36 -16.86
N SER A 15 1.18 -12.46 -16.84
CA SER A 15 1.63 -13.69 -16.18
C SER A 15 2.87 -14.25 -16.86
N TYR A 16 2.90 -14.28 -18.20
CA TYR A 16 4.08 -14.68 -18.95
C TYR A 16 5.29 -13.83 -18.59
N LEU A 17 5.16 -12.50 -18.64
CA LEU A 17 6.22 -11.57 -18.26
C LEU A 17 6.66 -11.79 -16.81
N TYR A 18 5.73 -12.07 -15.89
CA TYR A 18 6.04 -12.29 -14.48
C TYR A 18 6.73 -13.62 -14.18
N PHE A 19 6.37 -14.70 -14.88
CA PHE A 19 6.90 -16.05 -14.63
C PHE A 19 8.20 -16.37 -15.38
N VAL A 20 8.74 -15.44 -16.17
CA VAL A 20 10.07 -15.61 -16.76
C VAL A 20 11.07 -15.93 -15.62
N PRO A 21 11.89 -16.99 -15.71
CA PRO A 21 12.69 -17.52 -14.57
C PRO A 21 13.59 -16.51 -13.86
N ILE A 22 13.90 -15.40 -14.52
CA ILE A 22 14.68 -14.28 -14.00
C ILE A 22 13.93 -13.52 -12.87
N PHE A 23 12.61 -13.69 -12.72
CA PHE A 23 11.72 -12.87 -11.87
C PHE A 23 11.62 -13.21 -10.37
N ARG A 24 12.30 -14.27 -9.86
CA ARG A 24 12.16 -14.72 -8.44
C ARG A 24 10.68 -14.64 -7.96
N PRO A 25 9.74 -15.30 -8.66
CA PRO A 25 8.30 -15.01 -8.61
C PRO A 25 7.72 -15.02 -7.19
N LEU A 26 8.16 -15.95 -6.34
CA LEU A 26 7.66 -16.05 -4.96
C LEU A 26 7.84 -14.77 -4.13
N ARG A 27 8.87 -13.95 -4.39
CA ARG A 27 9.17 -12.76 -3.58
C ARG A 27 8.23 -11.58 -3.86
N PHE A 28 7.65 -11.52 -5.05
CA PHE A 28 6.75 -10.44 -5.46
C PHE A 28 5.31 -10.92 -5.63
N PHE A 29 4.99 -12.11 -5.11
CA PHE A 29 3.70 -12.73 -5.32
C PHE A 29 2.56 -11.85 -4.82
N LEU A 30 2.68 -11.29 -3.61
CA LEU A 30 1.62 -10.45 -3.05
C LEU A 30 1.41 -9.13 -3.84
N PRO A 31 2.44 -8.30 -4.10
CA PRO A 31 2.29 -7.13 -4.97
C PRO A 31 1.70 -7.46 -6.36
N PHE A 32 2.11 -8.58 -6.94
CA PHE A 32 1.59 -9.06 -8.21
C PHE A 32 0.14 -9.52 -8.12
N ALA A 33 -0.23 -10.27 -7.08
CA ALA A 33 -1.60 -10.74 -6.85
C ALA A 33 -2.55 -9.55 -6.65
N LEU A 34 -2.13 -8.52 -5.91
CA LEU A 34 -2.89 -7.27 -5.77
C LEU A 34 -3.03 -6.56 -7.12
N PHE A 35 -1.95 -6.45 -7.88
CA PHE A 35 -2.00 -5.87 -9.23
C PHE A 35 -2.99 -6.61 -10.15
N MET A 36 -3.00 -7.94 -10.12
CA MET A 36 -3.92 -8.76 -10.90
C MET A 36 -5.37 -8.60 -10.42
N PHE A 37 -5.59 -8.57 -9.11
CA PHE A 37 -6.89 -8.32 -8.51
C PHE A 37 -7.46 -6.97 -8.95
N PHE A 38 -6.69 -5.88 -8.82
CA PHE A 38 -7.13 -4.55 -9.25
C PHE A 38 -7.26 -4.42 -10.76
N GLY A 39 -6.45 -5.14 -11.53
CA GLY A 39 -6.59 -5.24 -12.97
C GLY A 39 -7.93 -5.83 -13.41
N TRP A 40 -8.48 -6.75 -12.61
CA TRP A 40 -9.77 -7.39 -12.86
C TRP A 40 -10.95 -6.54 -12.38
N THR A 41 -10.83 -5.90 -11.21
CA THR A 41 -11.97 -5.26 -10.54
C THR A 41 -12.15 -3.79 -10.90
N LEU A 42 -11.09 -3.08 -11.29
CA LEU A 42 -11.19 -1.65 -11.56
C LEU A 42 -11.81 -1.35 -12.93
N PRO A 43 -12.59 -0.26 -13.06
CA PRO A 43 -13.11 0.19 -14.35
C PRO A 43 -11.98 0.41 -15.36
N HIS A 44 -12.19 0.03 -16.63
CA HIS A 44 -11.21 0.17 -17.71
C HIS A 44 -11.14 1.60 -18.27
N THR A 45 -10.82 2.57 -17.41
CA THR A 45 -10.59 3.97 -17.80
C THR A 45 -9.13 4.22 -18.17
N PHE A 46 -8.86 5.35 -18.82
CA PHE A 46 -7.50 5.76 -19.12
C PHE A 46 -6.64 5.92 -17.85
N PHE A 47 -7.20 6.55 -16.80
CA PHE A 47 -6.48 6.80 -15.56
C PHE A 47 -6.13 5.51 -14.82
N THR A 48 -7.04 4.54 -14.74
CA THR A 48 -6.75 3.24 -14.12
C THR A 48 -5.70 2.47 -14.93
N ALA A 49 -5.76 2.54 -16.27
CA ALA A 49 -4.74 1.93 -17.12
C ALA A 49 -3.35 2.57 -16.93
N CYS A 50 -3.27 3.91 -16.81
CA CYS A 50 -2.02 4.60 -16.49
C CYS A 50 -1.48 4.19 -15.11
N PHE A 51 -2.35 4.13 -14.11
CA PHE A 51 -1.97 3.74 -12.76
C PHE A 51 -1.43 2.30 -12.72
N LEU A 52 -2.15 1.36 -13.33
CA LEU A 52 -1.73 -0.03 -13.45
C LEU A 52 -0.43 -0.16 -14.26
N ALA A 53 -0.24 0.64 -15.31
CA ALA A 53 1.02 0.68 -16.05
C ALA A 53 2.20 1.14 -15.18
N VAL A 54 2.00 2.14 -14.30
CA VAL A 54 3.03 2.57 -13.34
C VAL A 54 3.33 1.48 -12.32
N VAL A 55 2.30 0.84 -11.74
CA VAL A 55 2.48 -0.29 -10.80
C VAL A 55 3.23 -1.44 -11.48
N PHE A 56 2.85 -1.79 -12.70
CA PHE A 56 3.52 -2.84 -13.48
C PHE A 56 4.96 -2.45 -13.82
N TYR A 57 5.18 -1.20 -14.25
CA TYR A 57 6.52 -0.67 -14.50
C TYR A 57 7.39 -0.72 -13.25
N LEU A 58 6.87 -0.40 -12.06
CA LEU A 58 7.61 -0.52 -10.80
C LEU A 58 7.88 -1.99 -10.45
N LEU A 59 6.90 -2.89 -10.61
CA LEU A 59 7.07 -4.33 -10.41
C LEU A 59 8.19 -4.90 -11.30
N LEU A 60 8.24 -4.49 -12.56
CA LEU A 60 9.31 -4.86 -13.50
C LEU A 60 10.63 -4.13 -13.19
N GLY A 61 10.58 -2.84 -12.87
CA GLY A 61 11.73 -1.95 -12.78
C GLY A 61 12.58 -2.20 -11.53
N ILE A 62 11.94 -2.51 -10.41
CA ILE A 62 12.58 -2.96 -9.17
C ILE A 62 13.46 -4.19 -9.39
N LYS A 63 13.19 -4.95 -10.46
CA LYS A 63 13.82 -6.24 -10.75
C LYS A 63 15.15 -6.12 -11.51
N GLU A 64 15.26 -5.21 -12.48
CA GLU A 64 16.36 -5.24 -13.46
C GLU A 64 17.06 -3.90 -13.73
N LEU A 65 16.49 -2.76 -13.33
CA LEU A 65 17.11 -1.47 -13.63
C LEU A 65 18.09 -1.06 -12.51
N THR A 66 19.39 -1.17 -12.78
CA THR A 66 20.48 -0.61 -11.95
C THR A 66 20.37 0.91 -11.75
N PHE A 67 19.55 1.59 -12.55
CA PHE A 67 19.37 3.04 -12.53
C PHE A 67 18.40 3.56 -11.46
N ILE A 68 17.70 2.69 -10.72
CA ILE A 68 16.71 3.11 -9.71
C ILE A 68 17.15 2.66 -8.32
N GLU A 69 17.06 3.56 -7.33
CA GLU A 69 17.19 3.21 -5.93
C GLU A 69 16.06 2.24 -5.54
N ARG A 70 16.39 0.95 -5.48
CA ARG A 70 15.41 -0.13 -5.30
C ARG A 70 14.50 0.11 -4.12
N PHE A 71 15.06 0.58 -3.00
CA PHE A 71 14.34 0.87 -1.77
C PHE A 71 13.18 1.84 -1.98
N THR A 72 13.48 3.00 -2.57
CA THR A 72 12.49 4.03 -2.85
C THR A 72 11.43 3.52 -3.81
N ALA A 73 11.81 2.74 -4.83
CA ALA A 73 10.84 2.12 -5.74
C ALA A 73 9.89 1.13 -5.04
N TYR A 74 10.38 0.35 -4.07
CA TYR A 74 9.50 -0.51 -3.25
C TYR A 74 8.55 0.28 -2.37
N GLN A 75 9.03 1.32 -1.71
CA GLN A 75 8.17 2.17 -0.88
C GLN A 75 7.07 2.81 -1.73
N VAL A 76 7.42 3.32 -2.91
CA VAL A 76 6.44 3.89 -3.85
C VAL A 76 5.44 2.83 -4.31
N LEU A 77 5.91 1.62 -4.67
CA LEU A 77 5.02 0.51 -5.06
C LEU A 77 4.06 0.13 -3.92
N GLU A 78 4.56 0.01 -2.69
CA GLU A 78 3.76 -0.29 -1.51
C GLU A 78 2.68 0.78 -1.27
N LEU A 79 3.06 2.06 -1.31
CA LEU A 79 2.13 3.18 -1.16
C LEU A 79 1.06 3.21 -2.25
N LEU A 80 1.42 2.92 -3.51
CA LEU A 80 0.46 2.86 -4.61
C LEU A 80 -0.53 1.71 -4.43
N LEU A 81 -0.07 0.54 -3.98
CA LEU A 81 -0.95 -0.61 -3.70
C LEU A 81 -1.84 -0.36 -2.48
N LEU A 82 -1.33 0.31 -1.45
CA LEU A 82 -2.10 0.72 -0.28
C LEU A 82 -3.18 1.73 -0.65
N PHE A 83 -2.86 2.70 -1.53
CA PHE A 83 -3.83 3.63 -2.07
C PHE A 83 -4.95 2.93 -2.85
N LEU A 84 -4.60 2.01 -3.75
CA LEU A 84 -5.62 1.24 -4.49
C LEU A 84 -6.51 0.44 -3.55
N THR A 85 -5.91 -0.17 -2.53
CA THR A 85 -6.64 -0.97 -1.55
C THR A 85 -7.58 -0.12 -0.72
N SER A 86 -7.14 1.05 -0.25
CA SER A 86 -7.97 1.97 0.53
C SER A 86 -9.09 2.56 -0.31
N TRP A 87 -8.78 3.04 -1.51
CA TRP A 87 -9.77 3.57 -2.46
C TRP A 87 -10.85 2.53 -2.77
N TYR A 88 -10.43 1.33 -3.19
CA TYR A 88 -11.36 0.24 -3.51
C TYR A 88 -12.21 -0.16 -2.30
N PHE A 89 -11.62 -0.23 -1.12
CA PHE A 89 -12.33 -0.53 0.12
C PHE A 89 -13.42 0.51 0.42
N PHE A 90 -13.08 1.80 0.48
CA PHE A 90 -14.04 2.84 0.84
C PHE A 90 -15.12 3.06 -0.22
N GLU A 91 -14.80 2.84 -1.50
CA GLU A 91 -15.79 2.90 -2.57
C GLU A 91 -16.79 1.75 -2.45
N THR A 92 -16.32 0.53 -2.19
CA THR A 92 -17.19 -0.65 -2.07
C THR A 92 -17.93 -0.69 -0.73
N ALA A 93 -17.37 -0.13 0.35
CA ALA A 93 -18.00 -0.12 1.66
C ALA A 93 -19.33 0.66 1.69
N ARG A 94 -19.59 1.53 0.70
CA ARG A 94 -20.87 2.24 0.52
C ARG A 94 -22.00 1.34 0.02
N SER A 95 -21.68 0.28 -0.73
CA SER A 95 -22.67 -0.60 -1.37
C SER A 95 -22.92 -1.91 -0.61
N ILE A 96 -22.08 -2.21 0.38
CA ILE A 96 -22.13 -3.45 1.16
C ILE A 96 -22.81 -3.18 2.51
N ASP A 97 -23.52 -4.19 3.04
CA ASP A 97 -24.12 -4.13 4.37
C ASP A 97 -23.09 -3.78 5.46
N SER A 98 -23.54 -3.02 6.47
CA SER A 98 -22.75 -2.51 7.59
C SER A 98 -21.93 -3.59 8.31
N GLY A 99 -22.52 -4.78 8.54
CA GLY A 99 -21.83 -5.90 9.18
C GLY A 99 -20.70 -6.47 8.31
N MET A 100 -20.92 -6.57 7.00
CA MET A 100 -19.88 -7.00 6.05
C MET A 100 -18.77 -5.95 5.90
N SER A 101 -19.10 -4.66 5.91
CA SER A 101 -18.12 -3.57 5.87
C SER A 101 -17.17 -3.57 7.08
N PHE A 102 -17.65 -3.96 8.26
CA PHE A 102 -16.81 -4.16 9.45
C PHE A 102 -15.74 -5.23 9.20
N PHE A 103 -16.12 -6.42 8.71
CA PHE A 103 -15.15 -7.48 8.41
C PHE A 103 -14.24 -7.13 7.23
N ALA A 104 -14.78 -6.47 6.20
CA ALA A 104 -14.02 -6.04 5.03
C ALA A 104 -12.95 -4.99 5.37
N SER A 105 -13.12 -4.21 6.45
CA SER A 105 -12.12 -3.24 6.91
C SER A 105 -10.79 -3.88 7.34
N LEU A 106 -10.78 -5.18 7.65
CA LEU A 106 -9.55 -5.91 7.91
C LEU A 106 -8.67 -6.02 6.66
N ALA A 107 -9.25 -6.01 5.45
CA ALA A 107 -8.51 -6.19 4.21
C ALA A 107 -7.40 -5.13 4.00
N PRO A 108 -7.67 -3.80 4.06
CA PRO A 108 -6.62 -2.80 3.90
C PRO A 108 -5.53 -2.90 4.99
N ALA A 109 -5.89 -3.19 6.23
CA ALA A 109 -4.94 -3.38 7.31
C ALA A 109 -4.07 -4.64 7.12
N ALA A 110 -4.67 -5.74 6.65
CA ALA A 110 -3.96 -6.96 6.33
C ALA A 110 -3.00 -6.75 5.14
N VAL A 111 -3.43 -6.03 4.10
CA VAL A 111 -2.59 -5.69 2.97
C VAL A 111 -1.36 -4.88 3.42
N PHE A 112 -1.55 -3.87 4.27
CA PHE A 112 -0.44 -3.15 4.91
C PHE A 112 0.48 -4.11 5.66
N PHE A 113 -0.06 -4.92 6.57
CA PHE A 113 0.72 -5.88 7.34
C PHE A 113 1.61 -6.75 6.45
N PHE A 114 1.01 -7.40 5.45
CA PHE A 114 1.73 -8.36 4.61
C PHE A 114 2.71 -7.68 3.64
N LEU A 115 2.40 -6.50 3.11
CA LEU A 115 3.31 -5.74 2.26
C LEU A 115 4.54 -5.28 3.06
N THR A 116 4.32 -4.62 4.20
CA THR A 116 5.41 -4.09 5.04
C THR A 116 6.24 -5.23 5.66
N TRP A 117 5.60 -6.34 6.06
CA TRP A 117 6.30 -7.54 6.53
C TRP A 117 7.17 -8.17 5.44
N ASN A 118 6.64 -8.30 4.22
CA ASN A 118 7.40 -8.82 3.09
C ASN A 118 8.57 -7.90 2.70
N LEU A 119 8.43 -6.59 2.88
CA LEU A 119 9.47 -5.62 2.60
C LEU A 119 10.57 -5.62 3.67
N SER A 120 10.20 -5.67 4.96
CA SER A 120 11.15 -5.65 6.09
C SER A 120 12.09 -6.87 6.13
N ARG A 121 11.67 -8.00 5.55
CA ARG A 121 12.50 -9.22 5.45
C ARG A 121 13.55 -9.20 4.33
N ARG A 122 13.68 -8.09 3.58
CA ARG A 122 14.61 -8.01 2.44
C ARG A 122 15.98 -7.46 2.86
N PRO A 123 17.04 -8.29 2.89
CA PRO A 123 18.38 -7.84 3.28
C PRO A 123 18.99 -6.86 2.26
N GLU A 124 18.56 -6.94 0.99
CA GLU A 124 19.03 -6.11 -0.13
C GLU A 124 18.65 -4.61 -0.01
N LEU A 125 17.83 -4.25 0.97
CA LEU A 125 17.19 -2.94 1.12
C LEU A 125 17.63 -2.18 2.37
N GLY A 126 18.78 -2.56 2.94
CA GLY A 126 19.27 -1.98 4.19
C GLY A 126 18.53 -2.51 5.42
N GLY A 127 17.75 -3.59 5.28
CA GLY A 127 17.23 -4.36 6.40
C GLY A 127 18.37 -5.00 7.18
N ARG A 128 18.92 -4.27 8.16
CA ARG A 128 19.73 -4.87 9.24
C ARG A 128 18.90 -5.74 10.19
N LEU A 129 17.58 -5.77 9.99
CA LEU A 129 16.65 -6.46 10.86
C LEU A 129 16.80 -7.97 10.74
N SER A 130 17.38 -8.55 11.78
CA SER A 130 17.26 -9.92 12.24
C SER A 130 18.29 -10.97 11.82
N VAL A 131 19.50 -10.81 12.37
CA VAL A 131 20.30 -12.01 12.70
C VAL A 131 19.66 -12.77 13.87
N SER A 132 19.05 -12.05 14.84
CA SER A 132 18.42 -12.65 16.03
C SER A 132 16.91 -12.89 15.88
N ARG A 133 16.42 -13.99 16.50
CA ARG A 133 15.00 -14.34 16.59
C ARG A 133 14.16 -13.27 17.28
N GLU A 134 14.72 -12.61 18.29
CA GLU A 134 14.03 -11.57 19.06
C GLU A 134 13.72 -10.34 18.21
N GLU A 135 14.64 -9.97 17.32
CA GLU A 135 14.46 -8.83 16.43
C GLU A 135 13.37 -9.09 15.38
N LYS A 136 13.25 -10.34 14.87
CA LYS A 136 12.13 -10.75 14.01
C LYS A 136 10.78 -10.59 14.69
N LEU A 137 10.68 -11.08 15.94
CA LEU A 137 9.46 -11.00 16.73
C LEU A 137 9.09 -9.55 17.02
N ARG A 138 10.08 -8.72 17.35
CA ARG A 138 9.87 -7.30 17.59
C ARG A 138 9.35 -6.57 16.34
N THR A 139 9.97 -6.78 15.18
CA THR A 139 9.49 -6.19 13.91
C THR A 139 8.09 -6.67 13.54
N PHE A 140 7.81 -7.96 13.74
CA PHE A 140 6.48 -8.53 13.51
C PHE A 140 5.43 -7.85 14.38
N LEU A 141 5.71 -7.68 15.68
CA LEU A 141 4.80 -7.02 16.63
C LEU A 141 4.61 -5.54 16.28
N GLU A 142 5.68 -4.83 15.89
CA GLU A 142 5.59 -3.41 15.53
C GLU A 142 4.73 -3.18 14.28
N ILE A 143 4.91 -4.00 13.25
CA ILE A 143 4.08 -3.96 12.05
C ILE A 143 2.65 -4.39 12.40
N GLY A 144 2.48 -5.40 13.27
CA GLY A 144 1.18 -5.85 13.76
C GLY A 144 0.40 -4.76 14.49
N VAL A 145 1.06 -4.02 15.39
CA VAL A 145 0.47 -2.89 16.11
C VAL A 145 0.11 -1.76 15.15
N ALA A 146 1.00 -1.40 14.22
CA ALA A 146 0.69 -0.39 13.20
C ALA A 146 -0.52 -0.79 12.34
N SER A 147 -0.59 -2.06 11.92
CA SER A 147 -1.71 -2.60 11.15
C SER A 147 -3.01 -2.58 11.95
N PHE A 148 -2.95 -2.89 13.25
CA PHE A 148 -4.10 -2.83 14.15
C PHE A 148 -4.62 -1.40 14.33
N ILE A 149 -3.72 -0.41 14.47
CA ILE A 149 -4.09 1.01 14.53
C ILE A 149 -4.74 1.44 13.20
N LEU A 150 -4.17 1.02 12.06
CA LEU A 150 -4.77 1.30 10.76
C LEU A 150 -6.15 0.65 10.62
N TRP A 151 -6.35 -0.57 11.10
CA TRP A 151 -7.66 -1.19 11.11
C TRP A 151 -8.69 -0.37 11.91
N GLN A 152 -8.31 0.09 13.11
CA GLN A 152 -9.17 0.99 13.90
C GLN A 152 -9.47 2.30 13.18
N LEU A 153 -8.48 2.88 12.50
CA LEU A 153 -8.68 4.09 11.69
C LEU A 153 -9.64 3.82 10.52
N ALA A 154 -9.52 2.68 9.83
CA ALA A 154 -10.44 2.31 8.77
C ALA A 154 -11.88 2.22 9.29
N LEU A 155 -12.07 1.61 10.47
CA LEU A 155 -13.37 1.55 11.13
C LEU A 155 -13.90 2.94 11.46
N VAL A 156 -13.09 3.81 12.06
CA VAL A 156 -13.51 5.20 12.35
C VAL A 156 -13.95 5.90 11.06
N LEU A 157 -13.12 5.83 10.01
CA LEU A 157 -13.38 6.47 8.72
C LEU A 157 -14.63 5.93 7.99
N LEU A 158 -15.09 4.71 8.27
CA LEU A 158 -16.37 4.22 7.75
C LEU A 158 -17.55 5.04 8.28
N PHE A 159 -17.49 5.47 9.53
CA PHE A 159 -18.58 6.21 10.19
C PHE A 159 -18.48 7.72 10.01
N VAL A 160 -17.31 8.26 9.63
CA VAL A 160 -17.18 9.70 9.39
C VAL A 160 -17.89 10.09 8.09
N PRO A 161 -18.75 11.14 8.08
CA PRO A 161 -19.49 11.60 6.89
C PRO A 161 -18.56 12.37 5.93
N LEU A 162 -17.60 11.65 5.35
CA LEU A 162 -16.64 12.12 4.36
C LEU A 162 -16.85 11.42 3.02
N GLY A 163 -16.44 12.06 1.93
CA GLY A 163 -16.39 11.43 0.62
C GLY A 163 -15.38 10.28 0.55
N THR A 164 -15.49 9.42 -0.47
CA THR A 164 -14.55 8.30 -0.69
C THR A 164 -13.11 8.79 -0.81
N PHE A 165 -12.93 9.94 -1.48
CA PHE A 165 -11.61 10.51 -1.74
C PHE A 165 -10.94 10.99 -0.46
N GLU A 166 -11.67 11.69 0.40
CA GLU A 166 -11.18 12.21 1.68
C GLU A 166 -10.85 11.06 2.64
N ARG A 167 -11.74 10.06 2.75
CA ARG A 167 -11.50 8.85 3.56
C ARG A 167 -10.23 8.11 3.11
N SER A 168 -10.09 7.91 1.80
CA SER A 168 -8.94 7.22 1.22
C SER A 168 -7.65 8.03 1.40
N GLY A 169 -7.71 9.35 1.28
CA GLY A 169 -6.59 10.27 1.50
C GLY A 169 -6.10 10.28 2.94
N LEU A 170 -7.01 10.41 3.92
CA LEU A 170 -6.68 10.35 5.35
C LEU A 170 -6.04 9.01 5.73
N PHE A 171 -6.61 7.92 5.21
CA PHE A 171 -6.07 6.59 5.41
C PHE A 171 -4.69 6.45 4.79
N LEU A 172 -4.49 6.93 3.55
CA LEU A 172 -3.20 6.86 2.85
C LEU A 172 -2.11 7.65 3.56
N ILE A 173 -2.39 8.87 4.02
CA ILE A 173 -1.41 9.70 4.73
C ILE A 173 -0.97 9.02 6.02
N THR A 174 -1.90 8.38 6.73
CA THR A 174 -1.58 7.63 7.94
C THR A 174 -0.75 6.39 7.62
N ASN A 175 -1.06 5.66 6.54
CA ASN A 175 -0.21 4.57 6.04
C ASN A 175 1.20 5.07 5.72
N PHE A 176 1.32 6.19 4.99
CA PHE A 176 2.59 6.80 4.65
C PHE A 176 3.42 7.11 5.90
N PHE A 177 2.80 7.68 6.94
CA PHE A 177 3.45 7.94 8.21
C PHE A 177 4.03 6.66 8.84
N PHE A 178 3.24 5.58 8.92
CA PHE A 178 3.70 4.32 9.50
C PHE A 178 4.79 3.65 8.65
N VAL A 179 4.63 3.61 7.32
CA VAL A 179 5.64 3.14 6.37
C VAL A 179 6.96 3.88 6.65
N GLU A 180 6.94 5.22 6.62
CA GLU A 180 8.14 6.03 6.77
C GLU A 180 8.80 5.86 8.15
N ILE A 181 8.02 5.74 9.24
CA ILE A 181 8.56 5.49 10.58
C ILE A 181 9.21 4.11 10.68
N LEU A 182 8.50 3.06 10.26
CA LEU A 182 8.99 1.68 10.35
C LEU A 182 10.28 1.52 9.53
N PHE A 183 10.33 2.14 8.34
CA PHE A 183 11.51 2.11 7.49
C PHE A 183 12.66 3.00 7.98
N SER A 184 12.37 4.22 8.44
CA SER A 184 13.39 5.10 9.01
C SER A 184 14.06 4.47 10.23
N ARG A 185 13.26 3.75 11.03
CA ARG A 185 13.76 2.99 12.17
C ARG A 185 14.59 1.79 11.74
N GLY A 186 14.13 1.00 10.76
CA GLY A 186 14.89 -0.14 10.24
C GLY A 186 16.27 0.24 9.69
N ARG A 187 16.40 1.46 9.15
CA ARG A 187 17.68 2.02 8.67
C ARG A 187 18.53 2.68 9.77
N GLY A 188 18.01 2.82 10.99
CA GLY A 188 18.69 3.54 12.08
C GLY A 188 18.81 5.05 11.87
N VAL A 189 18.02 5.62 10.95
CA VAL A 189 18.03 7.06 10.60
C VAL A 189 16.89 7.81 11.32
N LEU A 190 16.14 7.12 12.18
CA LEU A 190 15.06 7.73 12.94
C LEU A 190 15.62 8.65 14.03
N THR A 191 15.59 9.94 13.75
CA THR A 191 15.94 10.99 14.72
C THR A 191 14.65 11.65 15.24
N ARG A 192 14.68 12.17 16.48
CA ARG A 192 13.54 12.91 17.05
C ARG A 192 13.06 14.06 16.14
N PRO A 193 13.95 14.89 15.55
CA PRO A 193 13.54 15.95 14.64
C PRO A 193 12.83 15.43 13.39
N ARG A 194 13.29 14.31 12.81
CA ARG A 194 12.66 13.71 11.62
C ARG A 194 11.27 13.16 11.92
N LEU A 195 11.08 12.56 13.10
CA LEU A 195 9.77 12.10 13.54
C LEU A 195 8.79 13.27 13.73
N LEU A 196 9.23 14.35 14.39
CA LEU A 196 8.42 15.56 14.55
C LEU A 196 8.07 16.18 13.20
N PHE A 197 9.03 16.30 12.29
CA PHE A 197 8.80 16.82 10.95
C PHE A 197 7.77 16.00 10.17
N ASN A 198 7.90 14.67 10.17
CA ASN A 198 6.94 13.78 9.50
C ASN A 198 5.55 13.89 10.13
N PHE A 199 5.46 13.97 11.46
CA PHE A 199 4.20 14.17 12.16
C PHE A 199 3.56 15.52 11.82
N SER A 200 4.34 16.61 11.78
CA SER A 200 3.86 17.93 11.39
C SER A 200 3.34 17.94 9.96
N LEU A 201 4.04 17.31 9.02
CA LEU A 201 3.55 17.17 7.64
C LEU A 201 2.22 16.43 7.58
N VAL A 202 2.13 15.27 8.23
CA VAL A 202 0.90 14.47 8.31
C VAL A 202 -0.23 15.29 8.91
N PHE A 203 0.03 16.01 10.00
CA PHE A 203 -0.94 16.87 10.66
C PHE A 203 -1.46 17.97 9.72
N ILE A 204 -0.57 18.65 8.99
CA ILE A 204 -0.95 19.68 8.00
C ILE A 204 -1.84 19.08 6.92
N PHE A 205 -1.49 17.91 6.37
CA PHE A 205 -2.32 17.27 5.33
C PHE A 205 -3.66 16.79 5.88
N VAL A 206 -3.70 16.23 7.09
CA VAL A 206 -4.95 15.81 7.74
C VAL A 206 -5.87 17.01 7.95
N VAL A 207 -5.35 18.11 8.52
CA VAL A 207 -6.11 19.35 8.70
C VAL A 207 -6.57 19.90 7.36
N GLY A 208 -5.70 19.91 6.35
CA GLY A 208 -6.02 20.38 5.00
C GLY A 208 -7.16 19.58 4.35
N ILE A 209 -7.14 18.24 4.45
CA ILE A 209 -8.21 17.39 3.93
C ILE A 209 -9.51 17.64 4.70
N LEU A 210 -9.47 17.70 6.04
CA LEU A 210 -10.66 17.93 6.85
C LEU A 210 -11.27 19.32 6.64
N ALA A 211 -10.43 20.33 6.38
CA ALA A 211 -10.86 21.69 6.09
C ALA A 211 -11.45 21.84 4.69
N ALA A 212 -10.91 21.09 3.71
CA ALA A 212 -11.43 21.08 2.34
C ALA A 212 -12.62 20.13 2.16
N ALA A 213 -12.89 19.25 3.13
CA ALA A 213 -13.97 18.30 3.05
C ALA A 213 -15.33 18.99 3.05
N GLU A 214 -16.15 18.67 2.04
CA GLU A 214 -17.57 18.95 2.07
C GLU A 214 -18.22 17.97 3.05
N TRP A 215 -18.44 18.42 4.29
CA TRP A 215 -19.12 17.63 5.30
C TRP A 215 -20.56 17.41 4.82
N SER A 216 -20.89 16.19 4.41
CA SER A 216 -22.24 15.82 4.06
C SER A 216 -23.06 15.73 5.35
N VAL A 217 -23.66 16.85 5.75
CA VAL A 217 -24.64 16.93 6.84
C VAL A 217 -25.96 16.30 6.39
#